data_AF-A0A2E5ZMY8-F1
#
_entry.id   AF-A0A2E5ZMY8-F1
#
_cell.length_a   1.000
_cell.length_b   1.000
_cell.length_c   1.000
_cell.angle_alpha   90.00
_cell.angle_beta   90.00
_cell.angle_gamma   90.00
#
_symmetry.space_group_name_H-M   'P 1'
#
loop_
_entity.id
_entity.type
_entity.pdbx_description
1 polymer ?
#
loop_
_entity_poly.entity_id
_entity_poly.type
_entity_poly.pdbx_seq_one_letter_code
_entity_poly.pdbx_strand_id
1 'polypeptide(L)'
;MAIQTVNIGTIANDGTGDDLREAFVKVNANFSELDSRSPEKTTGANLGSAGEGVFAQLSGAELQFKKIVAGTAVSLSSDGNAITINSSATGLPQLQVFADNNNVTLDNANTTLTIAGGNLTTTNLTGSTITINSETSLLTDLTPRLGANLDGNQKEITNTSDIKSNIHGIDIRQMDGVQPFLLMDMGEVSPSNFTSVIAHLAHTQVIDYGVNGLGDNTIPTTDFGSIS
;
A
#
# COMPACT_ATOMS: atom_id res chain seq x y z
N MET A 1 -71.56 -15.56 -36.40
CA MET A 1 -72.68 -14.83 -37.03
C MET A 1 -73.37 -13.93 -36.00
N ALA A 2 -74.09 -12.89 -36.43
CA ALA A 2 -74.92 -12.12 -35.51
C ALA A 2 -76.06 -13.00 -34.95
N ILE A 3 -76.42 -12.81 -33.68
CA ILE A 3 -77.54 -13.53 -33.04
C ILE A 3 -78.81 -13.26 -33.84
N GLN A 4 -79.52 -14.32 -34.23
CA GLN A 4 -80.80 -14.21 -34.92
C GLN A 4 -81.94 -14.35 -33.93
N THR A 5 -82.74 -13.32 -33.76
CA THR A 5 -83.92 -13.37 -32.88
C THR A 5 -85.11 -13.97 -33.61
N VAL A 6 -85.88 -14.81 -32.94
CA VAL A 6 -87.18 -15.28 -33.44
C VAL A 6 -88.16 -14.11 -33.41
N ASN A 7 -88.79 -13.81 -34.54
CA ASN A 7 -89.86 -12.84 -34.62
C ASN A 7 -91.19 -13.49 -34.19
N ILE A 8 -91.79 -12.99 -33.11
CA ILE A 8 -93.04 -13.54 -32.55
C ILE A 8 -94.32 -12.90 -33.13
N GLY A 9 -94.19 -11.98 -34.09
CA GLY A 9 -95.32 -11.26 -34.68
C GLY A 9 -95.93 -10.21 -33.75
N THR A 10 -97.02 -9.57 -34.20
CA THR A 10 -97.71 -8.53 -33.41
C THR A 10 -98.86 -9.08 -32.56
N ILE A 11 -99.53 -10.11 -33.06
CA ILE A 11 -100.66 -10.79 -32.43
C ILE A 11 -100.53 -12.29 -32.72
N ALA A 12 -101.05 -13.15 -31.83
CA ALA A 12 -101.02 -14.58 -32.01
C ALA A 12 -101.66 -15.01 -33.35
N ASN A 13 -100.93 -15.80 -34.14
CA ASN A 13 -101.36 -16.40 -35.40
C ASN A 13 -101.73 -15.40 -36.52
N ASP A 14 -101.17 -14.18 -36.48
CA ASP A 14 -101.44 -13.12 -37.48
C ASP A 14 -100.61 -13.24 -38.77
N GLY A 15 -99.69 -14.23 -38.84
CA GLY A 15 -98.83 -14.47 -40.00
C GLY A 15 -97.72 -13.44 -40.20
N THR A 16 -97.52 -12.51 -39.25
CA THR A 16 -96.46 -11.49 -39.29
C THR A 16 -95.18 -11.92 -38.56
N GLY A 17 -95.26 -13.00 -37.77
CA GLY A 17 -94.12 -13.66 -37.11
C GLY A 17 -93.46 -14.71 -38.00
N ASP A 18 -92.36 -15.26 -37.50
CA ASP A 18 -91.67 -16.38 -38.14
C ASP A 18 -92.55 -17.63 -38.12
N ASP A 19 -92.52 -18.42 -39.19
CA ASP A 19 -93.06 -19.76 -39.12
C ASP A 19 -92.20 -20.63 -38.17
N LEU A 20 -92.76 -21.75 -37.70
CA LEU A 20 -92.03 -22.65 -36.79
C LEU A 20 -90.71 -23.13 -37.40
N ARG A 21 -90.64 -23.29 -38.72
CA ARG A 21 -89.44 -23.78 -39.40
C ARG A 21 -88.33 -22.74 -39.35
N GLU A 22 -88.62 -21.50 -39.70
CA GLU A 22 -87.71 -20.37 -39.68
C GLU A 22 -87.25 -20.06 -38.25
N ALA A 23 -88.18 -20.07 -37.28
CA ALA A 23 -87.87 -19.92 -35.87
C ALA A 23 -86.87 -20.98 -35.39
N PHE A 24 -87.09 -22.26 -35.71
CA PHE A 24 -86.16 -23.32 -35.31
C PHE A 24 -84.85 -23.33 -36.11
N VAL A 25 -84.84 -22.85 -37.36
CA VAL A 25 -83.60 -22.60 -38.10
C VAL A 25 -82.77 -21.52 -37.41
N LYS A 26 -83.37 -20.42 -36.97
CA LYS A 26 -82.69 -19.35 -36.22
C LYS A 26 -82.15 -19.85 -34.87
N VAL A 27 -82.95 -20.64 -34.14
CA VAL A 27 -82.55 -21.26 -32.87
C VAL A 27 -81.36 -22.22 -33.05
N ASN A 28 -81.42 -23.13 -34.03
CA ASN A 28 -80.33 -24.05 -34.31
C ASN A 28 -79.06 -23.32 -34.78
N ALA A 29 -79.22 -22.26 -35.58
CA ALA A 29 -78.10 -21.41 -35.99
C ALA A 29 -77.44 -20.72 -34.79
N ASN A 30 -78.23 -20.23 -33.81
CA ASN A 30 -77.69 -19.65 -32.59
C ASN A 30 -77.00 -20.68 -31.69
N PHE A 31 -77.52 -21.90 -31.58
CA PHE A 31 -76.85 -22.97 -30.83
C PHE A 31 -75.57 -23.44 -31.51
N SER A 32 -75.57 -23.55 -32.84
CA SER A 32 -74.37 -23.84 -33.61
C SER A 32 -73.33 -22.73 -33.47
N GLU A 33 -73.76 -21.46 -33.40
CA GLU A 33 -72.88 -20.33 -33.13
C GLU A 33 -72.33 -20.37 -31.70
N LEU A 34 -73.17 -20.73 -30.70
CA LEU A 34 -72.75 -20.83 -29.31
C LEU A 34 -71.75 -21.97 -29.09
N ASP A 35 -71.98 -23.12 -29.72
CA ASP A 35 -71.06 -24.26 -29.70
C ASP A 35 -69.74 -23.93 -30.44
N SER A 36 -69.83 -23.16 -31.52
CA SER A 36 -68.67 -22.64 -32.24
C SER A 36 -67.93 -21.52 -31.48
N ARG A 37 -68.61 -20.81 -30.58
CA ARG A 37 -67.99 -19.92 -29.60
C ARG A 37 -67.33 -20.79 -28.53
N SER A 38 -66.16 -21.34 -28.87
CA SER A 38 -65.16 -21.76 -27.89
C SER A 38 -65.03 -20.64 -26.86
N PRO A 39 -65.26 -20.89 -25.55
CA PRO A 39 -65.09 -19.86 -24.54
C PRO A 39 -63.66 -19.32 -24.65
N GLU A 40 -63.55 -17.99 -24.74
CA GLU A 40 -62.35 -17.16 -24.93
C GLU A 40 -61.03 -17.89 -25.25
N LYS A 41 -60.55 -17.72 -26.49
CA LYS A 41 -59.18 -18.08 -26.89
C LYS A 41 -58.15 -17.11 -26.31
N THR A 42 -58.12 -16.96 -24.99
CA THR A 42 -57.05 -16.22 -24.33
C THR A 42 -55.79 -17.08 -24.40
N THR A 43 -54.82 -16.64 -25.20
CA THR A 43 -53.53 -17.32 -25.38
C THR A 43 -52.43 -16.55 -24.67
N GLY A 44 -51.39 -17.26 -24.22
CA GLY A 44 -50.17 -16.68 -23.65
C GLY A 44 -48.96 -17.10 -24.47
N ALA A 45 -48.02 -16.17 -24.66
CA ALA A 45 -46.74 -16.45 -25.31
C ALA A 45 -45.61 -15.68 -24.61
N ASN A 46 -44.46 -16.33 -24.44
CA ASN A 46 -43.21 -15.65 -24.06
C ASN A 46 -42.58 -15.10 -25.35
N LEU A 47 -42.36 -13.78 -25.42
CA LEU A 47 -41.81 -13.10 -26.60
C LEU A 47 -40.31 -12.81 -26.42
N GLY A 48 -39.58 -12.75 -27.54
CA GLY A 48 -38.11 -12.58 -27.55
C GLY A 48 -37.35 -13.91 -27.64
N SER A 49 -36.05 -13.83 -27.92
CA SER A 49 -35.18 -14.99 -28.18
C SER A 49 -34.19 -15.31 -27.07
N ALA A 50 -34.09 -14.47 -26.04
CA ALA A 50 -33.15 -14.61 -24.93
C ALA A 50 -33.87 -14.50 -23.58
N GLY A 51 -33.38 -15.24 -22.58
CA GLY A 51 -33.96 -15.30 -21.23
C GLY A 51 -34.94 -16.46 -21.04
N GLU A 52 -35.51 -16.52 -19.84
CA GLU A 52 -36.45 -17.57 -19.45
C GLU A 52 -37.89 -17.07 -19.45
N GLY A 53 -38.81 -17.90 -19.97
CA GLY A 53 -40.23 -17.58 -20.02
C GLY A 53 -40.94 -17.72 -18.66
N VAL A 54 -41.82 -16.77 -18.34
CA VAL A 54 -42.68 -16.79 -17.14
C VAL A 54 -44.01 -17.49 -17.39
N PHE A 55 -44.55 -17.45 -18.61
CA PHE A 55 -45.73 -18.24 -18.95
C PHE A 55 -45.36 -19.72 -18.97
N ALA A 56 -46.12 -20.53 -18.21
CA ALA A 56 -45.90 -21.96 -18.11
C ALA A 56 -46.83 -22.73 -19.06
N GLN A 57 -48.14 -22.52 -18.93
CA GLN A 57 -49.14 -23.21 -19.75
C GLN A 57 -50.54 -22.56 -19.65
N LEU A 58 -51.41 -22.92 -20.57
CA LEU A 58 -52.86 -22.75 -20.45
C LEU A 58 -53.46 -24.09 -20.00
N SER A 59 -54.03 -24.14 -18.80
CA SER A 59 -54.68 -25.34 -18.26
C SER A 59 -56.18 -25.13 -18.20
N GLY A 60 -56.91 -25.65 -19.19
CA GLY A 60 -58.32 -25.31 -19.38
C GLY A 60 -58.46 -23.82 -19.71
N ALA A 61 -59.07 -23.05 -18.82
CA ALA A 61 -59.23 -21.59 -18.94
C ALA A 61 -58.24 -20.78 -18.08
N GLU A 62 -57.37 -21.43 -17.31
CA GLU A 62 -56.43 -20.75 -16.42
C GLU A 62 -55.06 -20.53 -17.10
N LEU A 63 -54.63 -19.27 -17.17
CA LEU A 63 -53.26 -18.92 -17.53
C LEU A 63 -52.35 -19.14 -16.33
N GLN A 64 -51.45 -20.12 -16.42
CA GLN A 64 -50.52 -20.45 -15.35
C GLN A 64 -49.15 -19.85 -15.66
N PHE A 65 -48.63 -19.08 -14.70
CA PHE A 65 -47.31 -18.46 -14.76
C PHE A 65 -46.41 -19.05 -13.66
N LYS A 66 -45.11 -19.16 -13.96
CA LYS A 66 -44.10 -19.51 -12.96
C LYS A 66 -44.01 -18.38 -11.93
N LYS A 67 -43.81 -18.75 -10.66
CA LYS A 67 -43.39 -17.77 -9.65
C LYS A 67 -41.95 -17.35 -9.89
N ILE A 68 -41.65 -16.09 -9.60
CA ILE A 68 -40.28 -15.59 -9.53
C ILE A 68 -39.78 -15.85 -8.11
N VAL A 69 -38.66 -16.55 -7.98
CA VAL A 69 -38.03 -16.85 -6.70
C VAL A 69 -36.70 -16.12 -6.62
N ALA A 70 -36.46 -15.42 -5.52
CA ALA A 70 -35.25 -14.64 -5.33
C ALA A 70 -34.05 -15.57 -5.13
N GLY A 71 -32.97 -15.33 -5.87
CA GLY A 71 -31.69 -15.99 -5.66
C GLY A 71 -30.91 -15.38 -4.49
N THR A 72 -29.66 -15.78 -4.34
CA THR A 72 -28.75 -15.15 -3.36
C THR A 72 -28.57 -13.67 -3.67
N ALA A 73 -28.61 -12.84 -2.63
CA ALA A 73 -28.45 -11.38 -2.71
C ALA A 73 -29.49 -10.65 -3.60
N VAL A 74 -30.58 -11.31 -4.01
CA VAL A 74 -31.72 -10.68 -4.67
C VAL A 74 -32.88 -10.63 -3.69
N SER A 75 -33.62 -9.54 -3.65
CA SER A 75 -34.90 -9.45 -2.95
C SER A 75 -36.03 -9.13 -3.92
N LEU A 76 -37.19 -9.71 -3.66
CA LEU A 76 -38.41 -9.52 -4.44
C LEU A 76 -39.47 -8.91 -3.53
N SER A 77 -40.08 -7.83 -3.98
CA SER A 77 -41.30 -7.28 -3.40
C SER A 77 -42.32 -7.04 -4.50
N SER A 78 -43.60 -7.11 -4.19
CA SER A 78 -44.66 -6.84 -5.15
C SER A 78 -45.80 -6.07 -4.51
N ASP A 79 -46.45 -5.25 -5.32
CA ASP A 79 -47.72 -4.61 -5.01
C ASP A 79 -48.76 -4.96 -6.09
N GLY A 80 -49.88 -4.23 -6.15
CA GLY A 80 -50.94 -4.48 -7.12
C GLY A 80 -50.57 -4.18 -8.58
N ASN A 81 -49.42 -3.54 -8.83
CA ASN A 81 -49.05 -3.02 -10.14
C ASN A 81 -47.66 -3.46 -10.60
N ALA A 82 -46.75 -3.75 -9.67
CA ALA A 82 -45.36 -4.03 -9.99
C ALA A 82 -44.77 -5.16 -9.13
N ILE A 83 -43.76 -5.81 -9.70
CA ILE A 83 -42.77 -6.61 -8.98
C ILE A 83 -41.47 -5.82 -9.02
N THR A 84 -40.95 -5.46 -7.85
CA THR A 84 -39.64 -4.84 -7.71
C THR A 84 -38.61 -5.93 -7.46
N ILE A 85 -37.57 -5.94 -8.29
CA ILE A 85 -36.42 -6.83 -8.16
C ILE A 85 -35.23 -5.98 -7.75
N ASN A 86 -34.78 -6.15 -6.51
CA ASN A 86 -33.61 -5.45 -5.98
C ASN A 86 -32.43 -6.41 -5.85
N SER A 87 -31.22 -5.89 -6.05
CA SER A 87 -29.98 -6.60 -5.75
C SER A 87 -29.28 -5.94 -4.57
N SER A 88 -28.93 -6.75 -3.59
CA SER A 88 -28.02 -6.43 -2.49
C SER A 88 -26.61 -6.95 -2.75
N ALA A 89 -26.35 -7.52 -3.93
CA ALA A 89 -25.02 -7.99 -4.29
C ALA A 89 -24.06 -6.79 -4.33
N THR A 90 -23.11 -6.76 -3.42
CA THR A 90 -22.06 -5.74 -3.38
C THR A 90 -20.88 -6.25 -4.22
N GLY A 91 -20.28 -5.38 -5.03
CA GLY A 91 -19.10 -5.76 -5.83
C GLY A 91 -17.87 -6.10 -4.98
N LEU A 92 -17.85 -5.65 -3.72
CA LEU A 92 -16.85 -6.00 -2.71
C LEU A 92 -17.57 -6.60 -1.49
N PRO A 93 -17.40 -7.90 -1.20
CA PRO A 93 -18.00 -8.52 0.00
C PRO A 93 -17.41 -7.93 1.27
N GLN A 94 -16.08 -7.92 1.38
CA GLN A 94 -15.32 -7.30 2.46
C GLN A 94 -13.82 -7.33 2.11
N LEU A 95 -13.08 -6.27 2.41
CA LEU A 95 -11.61 -6.28 2.50
C LEU A 95 -11.19 -5.66 3.83
N GLN A 96 -10.46 -6.40 4.65
CA GLN A 96 -9.93 -5.88 5.92
C GLN A 96 -8.46 -5.50 5.75
N VAL A 97 -8.13 -4.28 6.14
CA VAL A 97 -6.75 -3.76 6.15
C VAL A 97 -6.37 -3.45 7.58
N PHE A 98 -5.25 -4.02 8.02
CA PHE A 98 -4.69 -3.83 9.36
C PHE A 98 -3.44 -2.97 9.25
N ALA A 99 -3.35 -1.91 10.04
CA ALA A 99 -2.17 -1.05 10.14
C ALA A 99 -1.77 -0.90 11.62
N ASP A 100 -0.55 -0.40 11.86
CA ASP A 100 0.03 -0.31 13.21
C ASP A 100 -0.80 0.56 14.15
N ASN A 101 -1.52 1.55 13.62
CA ASN A 101 -2.30 2.51 14.39
C ASN A 101 -3.81 2.18 14.45
N ASN A 102 -4.34 1.46 13.45
CA ASN A 102 -5.76 1.15 13.34
C ASN A 102 -6.04 0.12 12.23
N ASN A 103 -7.27 -0.38 12.19
CA ASN A 103 -7.76 -1.26 11.13
C ASN A 103 -8.93 -0.60 10.41
N VAL A 104 -9.09 -0.88 9.11
CA VAL A 104 -10.26 -0.45 8.32
C VAL A 104 -10.89 -1.64 7.62
N THR A 105 -12.22 -1.65 7.57
CA THR A 105 -12.99 -2.59 6.74
C THR A 105 -13.53 -1.81 5.54
N LEU A 106 -13.13 -2.22 4.35
CA LEU A 106 -13.73 -1.76 3.10
C LEU A 106 -14.88 -2.68 2.73
N ASP A 107 -16.04 -2.08 2.46
CA ASP A 107 -17.30 -2.71 2.14
C ASP A 107 -18.13 -1.80 1.23
N ASN A 108 -19.44 -2.04 1.11
CA ASN A 108 -20.29 -1.18 0.26
C ASN A 108 -20.45 0.26 0.79
N ALA A 109 -20.27 0.46 2.10
CA ALA A 109 -20.36 1.76 2.72
C ALA A 109 -19.01 2.49 2.69
N ASN A 110 -17.90 1.75 2.71
CA ASN A 110 -16.53 2.25 2.70
C ASN A 110 -15.78 1.76 1.46
N THR A 111 -15.88 2.54 0.38
CA THR A 111 -15.45 2.11 -0.96
C THR A 111 -14.04 2.56 -1.35
N THR A 112 -13.36 3.32 -0.50
CA THR A 112 -12.05 3.91 -0.81
C THR A 112 -10.98 3.49 0.19
N LEU A 113 -9.84 3.01 -0.34
CA LEU A 113 -8.60 2.82 0.39
C LEU A 113 -7.57 3.77 -0.20
N THR A 114 -7.01 4.63 0.66
CA THR A 114 -5.90 5.50 0.28
C THR A 114 -4.61 4.92 0.83
N ILE A 115 -3.65 4.62 -0.05
CA ILE A 115 -2.28 4.26 0.32
C ILE A 115 -1.44 5.52 0.09
N ALA A 116 -1.13 6.23 1.17
CA ALA A 116 -0.38 7.49 1.13
C ALA A 116 1.09 7.28 1.50
N GLY A 117 1.98 7.95 0.77
CA GLY A 117 3.38 8.07 1.16
C GLY A 117 3.58 8.90 2.43
N GLY A 118 4.70 8.66 3.11
CA GLY A 118 5.18 9.43 4.26
C GLY A 118 6.48 10.18 3.95
N ASN A 119 7.22 10.62 4.97
CA ASN A 119 8.43 11.44 4.82
C ASN A 119 9.47 10.82 3.86
N LEU A 120 9.80 9.55 4.06
CA LEU A 120 10.81 8.81 3.28
C LEU A 120 10.19 7.68 2.48
N THR A 121 8.88 7.73 2.23
CA THR A 121 8.18 6.66 1.51
C THR A 121 7.25 7.29 0.50
N THR A 122 7.42 6.95 -0.76
CA THR A 122 6.58 7.45 -1.86
C THR A 122 5.77 6.30 -2.45
N THR A 123 4.49 6.56 -2.72
CA THR A 123 3.53 5.62 -3.29
C THR A 123 3.17 6.08 -4.71
N ASN A 124 3.39 5.24 -5.72
CA ASN A 124 3.06 5.55 -7.11
C ASN A 124 2.10 4.49 -7.68
N LEU A 125 1.02 4.93 -8.31
CA LEU A 125 0.07 4.06 -9.00
C LEU A 125 0.30 4.16 -10.50
N THR A 126 0.49 3.03 -11.17
CA THR A 126 0.50 2.95 -12.64
C THR A 126 -0.38 1.77 -13.07
N GLY A 127 -1.49 2.08 -13.76
CA GLY A 127 -2.53 1.10 -14.05
C GLY A 127 -3.13 0.53 -12.75
N SER A 128 -2.90 -0.76 -12.49
CA SER A 128 -3.38 -1.46 -11.29
C SER A 128 -2.26 -1.81 -10.31
N THR A 129 -1.02 -1.37 -10.55
CA THR A 129 0.13 -1.67 -9.67
C THR A 129 0.48 -0.44 -8.83
N ILE A 130 0.53 -0.64 -7.52
CA ILE A 130 1.06 0.35 -6.57
C ILE A 130 2.50 -0.03 -6.24
N THR A 131 3.43 0.88 -6.54
CA THR A 131 4.83 0.76 -6.14
C THR A 131 5.08 1.64 -4.92
N ILE A 132 5.62 1.04 -3.86
CA ILE A 132 6.00 1.74 -2.63
C ILE A 132 7.52 1.75 -2.58
N ASN A 133 8.11 2.93 -2.71
CA ASN A 133 9.55 3.14 -2.60
C ASN A 133 9.86 3.80 -1.28
N SER A 134 10.91 3.35 -0.60
CA SER A 134 11.35 3.94 0.66
C SER A 134 12.84 4.24 0.66
N GLU A 135 13.23 5.36 1.26
CA GLU A 135 14.62 5.72 1.52
C GLU A 135 14.93 5.49 3.00
N THR A 136 16.12 4.97 3.29
CA THR A 136 16.58 4.76 4.67
C THR A 136 17.10 6.08 5.26
N SER A 137 16.72 6.40 6.48
CA SER A 137 17.32 7.52 7.24
C SER A 137 18.03 7.02 8.48
N LEU A 138 19.31 7.39 8.58
CA LEU A 138 20.13 7.17 9.76
C LEU A 138 19.72 8.06 10.93
N LEU A 139 19.05 9.19 10.69
CA LEU A 139 18.68 10.13 11.75
C LEU A 139 17.62 9.54 12.70
N THR A 140 16.72 8.71 12.17
CA THR A 140 15.65 8.06 12.95
C THR A 140 16.05 6.69 13.49
N ASP A 141 17.18 6.13 13.05
CA ASP A 141 17.73 4.89 13.59
C ASP A 141 18.55 5.20 14.84
N LEU A 142 18.08 4.72 15.99
CA LEU A 142 18.75 4.94 17.28
C LEU A 142 19.93 3.98 17.51
N THR A 143 20.06 2.94 16.69
CA THR A 143 21.11 1.92 16.81
C THR A 143 21.68 1.51 15.45
N PRO A 144 22.17 2.46 14.63
CA PRO A 144 22.66 2.15 13.29
C PRO A 144 23.90 1.26 13.39
N ARG A 145 23.95 0.22 12.54
CA ARG A 145 25.09 -0.68 12.42
C ARG A 145 25.50 -0.81 10.96
N LEU A 146 26.80 -0.78 10.70
CA LEU A 146 27.35 -1.04 9.38
C LEU A 146 27.46 -2.55 9.15
N GLY A 147 26.94 -3.04 8.01
CA GLY A 147 27.14 -4.42 7.54
C GLY A 147 28.39 -4.59 6.67
N ALA A 148 29.00 -3.49 6.22
CA ALA A 148 30.20 -3.40 5.40
C ALA A 148 30.98 -2.11 5.73
N ASN A 149 32.12 -1.87 5.08
CA ASN A 149 32.86 -0.62 5.27
C ASN A 149 32.00 0.60 4.87
N LEU A 150 32.06 1.67 5.67
CA LEU A 150 31.45 2.95 5.33
C LEU A 150 32.26 3.64 4.23
N ASP A 151 31.63 3.90 3.09
CA ASP A 151 32.17 4.83 2.08
C ASP A 151 31.68 6.25 2.40
N GLY A 152 32.61 7.14 2.73
CA GLY A 152 32.30 8.53 3.04
C GLY A 152 32.00 9.38 1.80
N ASN A 153 32.24 8.88 0.57
CA ASN A 153 32.10 9.62 -0.69
C ASN A 153 32.72 11.03 -0.62
N GLN A 154 33.95 11.11 -0.09
CA GLN A 154 34.70 12.35 0.14
C GLN A 154 34.00 13.36 1.07
N LYS A 155 33.11 12.90 1.95
CA LYS A 155 32.49 13.71 2.99
C LYS A 155 33.14 13.44 4.34
N GLU A 156 33.22 14.50 5.14
CA GLU A 156 33.75 14.44 6.50
C GLU A 156 32.68 13.93 7.47
N ILE A 157 33.14 13.30 8.56
CA ILE A 157 32.30 12.97 9.70
C ILE A 157 32.41 14.13 10.69
N THR A 158 31.32 14.89 10.86
CA THR A 158 31.29 16.08 11.72
C THR A 158 30.23 15.95 12.81
N ASN A 159 30.27 16.82 13.83
CA ASN A 159 29.33 16.85 14.95
C ASN A 159 29.20 15.52 15.72
N THR A 160 30.25 14.71 15.75
CA THR A 160 30.33 13.51 16.60
C THR A 160 30.75 13.87 18.01
N SER A 161 30.19 13.23 19.02
CA SER A 161 30.73 13.33 20.38
C SER A 161 32.11 12.67 20.48
N ASP A 162 32.25 11.43 19.99
CA ASP A 162 33.51 10.68 19.97
C ASP A 162 33.48 9.67 18.81
N ILE A 163 34.65 9.39 18.24
CA ILE A 163 34.85 8.35 17.22
C ILE A 163 35.81 7.31 17.80
N LYS A 164 35.24 6.21 18.29
CA LYS A 164 36.01 5.10 18.89
C LYS A 164 36.42 4.09 17.82
N SER A 165 37.41 4.46 17.02
CA SER A 165 37.98 3.63 15.96
C SER A 165 39.49 3.80 15.88
N ASN A 166 40.15 2.82 15.26
CA ASN A 166 41.55 2.95 14.89
C ASN A 166 41.65 3.74 13.56
N ILE A 167 42.73 4.50 13.42
CA ILE A 167 43.10 5.13 12.14
C ILE A 167 44.18 4.25 11.50
N HIS A 168 43.87 3.64 10.36
CA HIS A 168 44.76 2.65 9.71
C HIS A 168 45.24 1.53 10.64
N GLY A 169 44.39 1.09 11.58
CA GLY A 169 44.71 0.02 12.53
C GLY A 169 45.46 0.46 13.79
N ILE A 170 45.85 1.73 13.90
CA ILE A 170 46.54 2.30 15.06
C ILE A 170 45.51 3.02 15.97
N ASP A 171 45.55 2.75 17.28
CA ASP A 171 44.85 3.57 18.28
C ASP A 171 45.67 4.84 18.52
N ILE A 172 45.14 5.98 18.09
CA ILE A 172 45.82 7.28 18.20
C ILE A 172 46.10 7.69 19.65
N ARG A 173 45.35 7.16 20.62
CA ARG A 173 45.55 7.45 22.06
C ARG A 173 46.76 6.71 22.61
N GLN A 174 47.16 5.62 21.96
CA GLN A 174 48.31 4.80 22.32
C GLN A 174 49.56 5.15 21.50
N MET A 175 49.51 6.25 20.71
CA MET A 175 50.65 6.71 19.94
C MET A 175 51.71 7.32 20.87
N ASP A 176 52.50 6.43 21.48
CA ASP A 176 53.67 6.77 22.27
C ASP A 176 54.82 7.17 21.33
N GLY A 177 55.39 8.36 21.53
CA GLY A 177 56.45 8.91 20.69
C GLY A 177 56.17 10.26 20.02
N VAL A 178 55.02 10.89 20.23
CA VAL A 178 54.80 12.31 19.84
C VAL A 178 55.21 13.32 20.90
N GLN A 179 55.38 12.88 22.14
CA GLN A 179 55.84 13.69 23.26
C GLN A 179 57.22 14.34 23.01
N PRO A 180 58.22 13.66 22.40
CA PRO A 180 59.49 14.27 22.01
C PRO A 180 59.37 15.32 20.89
N PHE A 181 58.29 15.27 20.11
CA PHE A 181 58.01 16.24 19.04
C PHE A 181 57.12 17.40 19.50
N LEU A 182 56.49 17.31 20.69
CA LEU A 182 55.73 18.40 21.32
C LEU A 182 56.56 19.23 22.30
N LEU A 183 57.66 18.69 22.81
CA LEU A 183 58.59 19.39 23.69
C LEU A 183 59.94 19.50 22.99
N MET A 184 60.29 20.72 22.60
CA MET A 184 61.64 21.04 22.17
C MET A 184 62.55 21.03 23.41
N ASP A 185 63.25 19.92 23.66
CA ASP A 185 64.34 19.88 24.64
C ASP A 185 65.51 20.70 24.08
N MET A 186 65.63 21.95 24.54
CA MET A 186 66.73 22.85 24.15
C MET A 186 68.01 22.58 24.95
N GLY A 187 68.04 21.52 25.75
CA GLY A 187 69.08 21.30 26.73
C GLY A 187 69.08 22.39 27.80
N GLU A 188 69.88 22.20 28.84
CA GLU A 188 70.13 23.23 29.83
C GLU A 188 71.09 24.27 29.23
N VAL A 189 70.75 25.57 29.33
CA VAL A 189 71.72 26.63 29.02
C VAL A 189 72.75 26.65 30.14
N SER A 190 73.75 25.78 30.02
CA SER A 190 74.97 25.87 30.82
C SER A 190 75.77 27.07 30.33
N PRO A 191 76.15 28.01 31.21
CA PRO A 191 76.18 27.90 32.67
C PRO A 191 75.14 28.82 33.34
N SER A 192 74.26 28.23 34.13
CA SER A 192 73.20 28.89 34.88
C SER A 192 73.69 29.46 36.22
N ASN A 193 74.81 30.22 36.20
CA ASN A 193 75.38 31.12 37.23
C ASN A 193 76.87 30.84 37.52
N PHE A 194 77.74 31.81 37.24
CA PHE A 194 79.13 31.81 37.71
C PHE A 194 79.30 32.72 38.92
N THR A 195 79.75 32.16 40.04
CA THR A 195 79.93 32.90 41.30
C THR A 195 81.31 33.54 41.47
N SER A 196 82.24 33.31 40.56
CA SER A 196 83.54 33.98 40.55
C SER A 196 84.13 34.09 39.15
N VAL A 197 85.02 35.08 38.97
CA VAL A 197 85.81 35.26 37.74
C VAL A 197 86.66 34.02 37.42
N ILE A 198 87.13 33.30 38.46
CA ILE A 198 87.89 32.06 38.29
C ILE A 198 87.00 30.93 37.75
N ALA A 199 85.74 30.81 38.21
CA ALA A 199 84.81 29.81 37.71
C ALA A 199 84.43 30.06 36.23
N HIS A 200 84.31 31.33 35.83
CA HIS A 200 84.09 31.72 34.45
C HIS A 200 85.31 31.39 33.56
N LEU A 201 86.53 31.69 34.03
CA LEU A 201 87.77 31.39 33.31
C LEU A 201 87.98 29.87 33.16
N ALA A 202 87.72 29.07 34.19
CA ALA A 202 87.84 27.61 34.12
C ALA A 202 86.86 26.99 33.09
N HIS A 203 85.65 27.53 32.97
CA HIS A 203 84.67 27.05 31.99
C HIS A 203 84.96 27.50 30.55
N THR A 204 85.52 28.69 30.37
CA THR A 204 85.78 29.28 29.04
C THR A 204 87.14 28.87 28.45
N GLN A 205 88.02 28.27 29.25
CA GLN A 205 89.29 27.76 28.78
C GLN A 205 89.11 26.45 28.01
N VAL A 206 89.18 26.54 26.69
CA VAL A 206 89.42 25.39 25.83
C VAL A 206 90.91 25.06 25.92
N ILE A 207 91.26 23.96 26.60
CA ILE A 207 92.63 23.44 26.61
C ILE A 207 92.84 22.67 25.31
N ASP A 208 93.50 23.30 24.34
CA ASP A 208 93.97 22.63 23.14
C ASP A 208 95.26 21.87 23.46
N TYR A 209 95.21 20.54 23.37
CA TYR A 209 96.36 19.67 23.59
C TYR A 209 97.30 19.59 22.38
N GLY A 210 97.00 20.33 21.30
CA GLY A 210 97.72 20.26 20.04
C GLY A 210 97.50 18.91 19.34
N VAL A 211 97.80 18.89 18.05
CA VAL A 211 97.81 17.64 17.27
C VAL A 211 99.06 16.85 17.67
N ASN A 212 98.87 15.77 18.43
CA ASN A 212 99.92 14.79 18.69
C ASN A 212 100.29 14.07 17.39
N GLY A 213 101.28 14.60 16.69
CA GLY A 213 102.03 13.86 15.69
C GLY A 213 102.90 12.84 16.41
N LEU A 214 102.66 11.55 16.12
CA LEU A 214 103.27 10.33 16.65
C LEU A 214 102.39 9.62 17.68
N GLY A 215 101.93 8.42 17.29
CA GLY A 215 101.03 7.58 18.06
C GLY A 215 101.64 7.14 19.37
N ASP A 216 100.91 7.34 20.45
CA ASP A 216 100.29 6.24 21.16
C ASP A 216 99.15 6.77 22.03
N ASN A 217 98.21 5.88 22.29
CA ASN A 217 96.96 6.06 22.99
C ASN A 217 97.14 6.56 24.44
N THR A 218 97.19 7.88 24.63
CA THR A 218 96.88 8.51 25.92
C THR A 218 95.96 9.71 25.69
N ILE A 219 94.69 9.56 26.05
CA ILE A 219 93.78 10.70 26.22
C ILE A 219 94.42 11.60 27.27
N PRO A 220 94.72 12.87 26.98
CA PRO A 220 95.22 13.78 27.99
C PRO A 220 94.14 13.98 29.04
N THR A 221 94.35 13.45 30.25
CA THR A 221 93.46 13.73 31.39
C THR A 221 94.00 14.92 32.15
N THR A 222 93.26 16.02 32.16
CA THR A 222 93.49 17.14 33.07
C THR A 222 92.87 16.81 34.42
N ASP A 223 93.70 16.64 35.45
CA ASP A 223 93.24 16.65 36.84
C ASP A 223 93.31 18.10 37.33
N PHE A 224 92.15 18.72 37.55
CA PHE A 224 92.07 20.08 38.08
C PHE A 224 92.22 20.13 39.61
N GLY A 225 92.52 19.00 40.25
CA GLY A 225 92.62 18.87 41.71
C GLY A 225 91.26 18.98 42.39
N SER A 226 91.16 18.46 43.62
CA SER A 226 89.97 18.66 44.45
C SER A 226 90.05 20.01 45.16
N ILE A 227 89.02 20.84 45.00
CA ILE A 227 88.84 22.05 45.80
C ILE A 227 88.28 21.63 47.16
N SER A 228 89.01 21.95 48.24
CA SER A 228 88.46 21.96 49.60
C SER A 228 87.74 23.27 49.88
#